data_AF-A0ABD0Q6G8-F1
#
_entry.id   AF-A0ABD0Q6G8-F1
#
_cell.length_a   1.000
_cell.length_b   1.000
_cell.length_c   1.000
_cell.angle_alpha   90.00
_cell.angle_beta   90.00
_cell.angle_gamma   90.00
#
_symmetry.space_group_name_H-M   'P 1'
#
loop_
_entity.id
_entity.type
_entity.pdbx_description
1 polymer ?
#
loop_
_entity_poly.entity_id
_entity_poly.type
_entity_poly.pdbx_seq_one_letter_code
_entity_poly.pdbx_strand_id
1 'polypeptide(L)'
;VTLDGHDIRGLNIQWLRTLIGIVEQEPVLFATTIAENIRYGRPGVSNDDIIAAAKEANAYNFIMDLPQAGDHLTQNHLPEHTQSS
;
A
#
# COMPACT_ATOMS: atom_id res chain seq x y z
N VAL A 1 19.16 -16.79 -16.09
CA VAL A 1 18.73 -16.67 -14.67
C VAL A 1 17.66 -17.71 -14.45
N THR A 2 17.72 -18.47 -13.36
CA THR A 2 16.76 -19.52 -13.01
C THR A 2 16.16 -19.23 -11.64
N LEU A 3 14.93 -19.66 -11.43
CA LEU A 3 14.25 -19.69 -10.12
C LEU A 3 13.96 -21.16 -9.82
N ASP A 4 14.49 -21.68 -8.72
CA ASP A 4 14.36 -23.10 -8.32
C ASP A 4 14.65 -24.09 -9.46
N GLY A 5 15.72 -23.81 -10.23
CA GLY A 5 16.14 -24.63 -11.35
C GLY A 5 15.34 -24.46 -12.65
N HIS A 6 14.26 -23.67 -12.64
CA HIS A 6 13.46 -23.36 -13.83
C HIS A 6 13.90 -22.04 -14.46
N ASP A 7 14.02 -21.99 -15.79
CA ASP A 7 14.29 -20.73 -16.48
C ASP A 7 13.11 -19.76 -16.27
N ILE A 8 13.40 -18.58 -15.71
CA ILE A 8 12.38 -17.58 -15.39
C ILE A 8 11.61 -17.10 -16.64
N ARG A 9 12.21 -17.22 -17.83
CA ARG A 9 11.59 -16.83 -19.11
C ARG A 9 10.48 -17.79 -19.54
N GLY A 10 10.45 -19.00 -18.99
CA GLY A 10 9.39 -19.99 -19.22
C GLY A 10 8.22 -19.88 -18.26
N LEU A 11 8.30 -19.04 -17.22
CA LEU A 11 7.26 -18.89 -16.20
C LEU A 11 6.23 -17.82 -16.60
N ASN A 12 4.99 -17.99 -16.16
CA ASN A 12 3.98 -16.95 -16.31
C ASN A 12 4.38 -15.71 -15.50
N ILE A 13 4.53 -14.58 -16.18
CA ILE A 13 5.04 -13.35 -15.56
C ILE A 13 4.06 -12.74 -14.55
N GLN A 14 2.75 -12.89 -14.74
CA GLN A 14 1.76 -12.40 -13.78
C GLN A 14 1.85 -13.20 -12.47
N TRP A 15 1.84 -14.53 -12.55
CA TRP A 15 2.00 -15.42 -11.40
C TRP A 15 3.30 -15.16 -10.65
N LEU A 16 4.43 -15.06 -11.37
CA LEU A 16 5.72 -14.79 -10.75
C LEU A 16 5.72 -13.49 -9.93
N ARG A 17 5.08 -12.43 -10.44
CA ARG A 17 4.95 -11.15 -9.73
C ARG A 17 4.08 -11.22 -8.47
N THR A 18 3.16 -12.18 -8.36
CA THR A 18 2.36 -12.36 -7.13
C THR A 18 3.16 -12.95 -5.97
N LEU A 19 4.32 -13.56 -6.26
CA LEU A 19 5.18 -14.20 -5.26
C LEU A 19 6.33 -13.29 -4.78
N ILE A 20 6.47 -12.11 -5.36
CA ILE A 20 7.61 -11.22 -5.13
C ILE A 20 7.10 -9.87 -4.65
N GLY A 21 7.53 -9.45 -3.46
CA GLY A 21 7.44 -8.06 -3.00
C GLY A 21 8.70 -7.28 -3.38
N ILE A 22 8.54 -6.01 -3.78
CA ILE A 22 9.65 -5.11 -4.12
C ILE A 22 9.62 -3.91 -3.18
N VAL A 23 10.79 -3.50 -2.70
CA VAL A 23 10.99 -2.27 -1.92
C VAL A 23 11.99 -1.40 -2.65
N GLU A 24 11.56 -0.20 -3.05
CA GLU A 24 12.39 0.77 -3.76
C GLU A 24 13.20 1.62 -2.77
N GLN A 25 14.37 2.13 -3.20
CA GLN A 25 15.14 3.06 -2.36
C GLN A 25 14.42 4.41 -2.19
N GLU A 26 13.76 4.88 -3.25
CA GLU A 26 12.90 6.07 -3.25
C GLU A 26 11.47 5.62 -3.62
N PRO A 27 10.64 5.24 -2.64
CA PRO A 27 9.31 4.72 -2.92
C PRO A 27 8.37 5.81 -3.45
N VAL A 28 7.59 5.47 -4.48
CA VAL A 28 6.54 6.34 -5.02
C VAL A 28 5.29 6.27 -4.14
N LEU A 29 4.79 7.43 -3.71
CA LEU A 29 3.51 7.56 -3.03
C LEU A 29 2.47 8.18 -3.97
N PHE A 30 1.25 7.66 -3.92
CA PHE A 30 0.11 8.26 -4.59
C PHE A 30 -0.40 9.45 -3.78
N ALA A 31 -0.89 10.48 -4.47
CA ALA A 31 -1.50 11.68 -3.88
C ALA A 31 -2.91 11.37 -3.32
N THR A 32 -2.94 10.52 -2.30
CA THR A 32 -4.14 9.93 -1.67
C THR A 32 -3.81 9.62 -0.21
N THR A 33 -4.73 9.03 0.56
CA THR A 33 -4.48 8.72 1.98
C THR A 33 -3.38 7.68 2.19
N ILE A 34 -2.82 7.61 3.40
CA ILE A 34 -1.83 6.58 3.77
C ILE A 34 -2.48 5.19 3.72
N ALA A 35 -3.72 5.07 4.18
CA ALA A 35 -4.49 3.83 4.08
C ALA A 35 -4.61 3.32 2.63
N GLU A 36 -4.86 4.22 1.67
CA GLU A 36 -4.95 3.85 0.26
C GLU A 36 -3.60 3.47 -0.35
N ASN A 37 -2.51 4.14 0.04
CA ASN A 37 -1.16 3.73 -0.33
C ASN A 37 -0.82 2.33 0.18
N ILE A 38 -1.20 1.98 1.42
CA ILE A 38 -1.00 0.63 1.97
C ILE A 38 -1.90 -0.40 1.24
N ARG A 39 -3.18 -0.07 1.04
CA ARG A 39 -4.17 -0.92 0.36
C ARG A 39 -3.79 -1.22 -1.08
N TYR A 40 -3.03 -0.34 -1.74
CA TYR A 40 -2.55 -0.54 -3.10
C TYR A 40 -1.77 -1.86 -3.26
N GLY A 41 -0.98 -2.26 -2.25
CA GLY A 41 -0.24 -3.52 -2.28
C GLY A 41 -1.12 -4.77 -2.18
N ARG A 42 -2.33 -4.65 -1.63
CA ARG A 42 -3.30 -5.75 -1.51
C ARG A 42 -4.73 -5.21 -1.48
N PRO A 43 -5.42 -5.13 -2.63
CA PRO A 43 -6.80 -4.66 -2.70
C PRO A 43 -7.75 -5.50 -1.83
N GLY A 44 -8.78 -4.86 -1.26
CA GLY A 44 -9.83 -5.54 -0.51
C GLY A 44 -9.50 -5.90 0.95
N VAL A 45 -8.38 -5.46 1.50
CA VAL A 45 -8.05 -5.64 2.93
C VAL A 45 -8.93 -4.79 3.84
N SER A 46 -9.14 -5.19 5.09
CA SER A 46 -9.89 -4.36 6.05
C SER A 46 -9.03 -3.19 6.59
N ASN A 47 -9.66 -2.22 7.26
CA ASN A 47 -8.89 -1.17 7.94
C ASN A 47 -8.07 -1.73 9.11
N ASP A 48 -8.56 -2.80 9.76
CA ASP A 48 -7.82 -3.47 10.82
C ASP A 48 -6.54 -4.13 10.28
N ASP A 49 -6.60 -4.74 9.09
CA ASP A 49 -5.42 -5.30 8.41
C ASP A 49 -4.41 -4.20 8.05
N ILE A 50 -4.89 -3.02 7.62
CA ILE A 50 -4.03 -1.86 7.33
C ILE A 50 -3.32 -1.39 8.61
N ILE A 51 -4.04 -1.28 9.71
CA ILE A 51 -3.47 -0.89 11.01
C ILE A 51 -2.45 -1.94 11.49
N ALA A 52 -2.76 -3.23 11.32
CA ALA A 52 -1.84 -4.31 11.66
C ALA A 52 -0.55 -4.23 10.83
N ALA A 53 -0.67 -4.08 9.51
CA ALA A 53 0.49 -3.92 8.62
C ALA A 53 1.33 -2.69 8.97
N ALA A 54 0.70 -1.56 9.28
CA ALA A 54 1.40 -0.34 9.71
C ALA A 54 2.16 -0.54 11.03
N LYS A 55 1.64 -1.34 11.96
CA LYS A 55 2.32 -1.70 13.21
C LYS A 55 3.50 -2.63 12.97
N GLU A 56 3.32 -3.66 12.13
CA GLU A 56 4.40 -4.59 11.76
C GLU A 56 5.55 -3.88 11.02
N ALA A 57 5.23 -2.89 10.20
CA ALA A 57 6.21 -2.04 9.53
C ALA A 57 6.81 -0.94 10.44
N ASN A 58 6.44 -0.90 11.73
CA ASN A 58 6.84 0.14 12.68
C ASN A 58 6.49 1.58 12.22
N ALA A 59 5.51 1.72 11.33
CA ALA A 59 5.07 2.99 10.76
C ALA A 59 3.89 3.60 11.55
N TYR A 60 3.15 2.79 12.30
CA TYR A 60 1.93 3.22 12.98
C TYR A 60 2.13 4.47 13.86
N ASN A 61 3.12 4.47 14.74
CA ASN A 61 3.36 5.61 15.64
C ASN A 61 3.75 6.87 14.86
N PHE A 62 4.62 6.73 13.85
CA PHE A 62 4.98 7.83 12.97
C PHE A 62 3.75 8.45 12.29
N ILE A 63 2.84 7.61 11.79
CA ILE A 63 1.60 8.06 11.16
C ILE A 63 0.67 8.75 12.17
N MET A 64 0.62 8.26 13.41
CA MET A 64 -0.18 8.85 14.48
C MET A 64 0.32 10.23 14.94
N ASP A 65 1.61 10.50 14.75
CA ASP A 65 2.21 11.80 15.07
C ASP A 65 1.97 12.86 13.98
N LEU A 66 1.45 12.46 12.81
CA LEU A 66 1.11 13.40 11.74
C LEU A 66 -0.16 14.21 12.06
N PRO A 67 -0.25 15.47 11.62
CA PRO A 67 -1.50 16.21 11.67
C PRO A 67 -2.61 15.44 10.94
N GLN A 68 -3.79 15.36 11.55
CA GLN A 68 -4.95 14.63 10.99
C GLN A 68 -4.74 13.10 10.86
N ALA A 69 -3.92 12.50 11.73
CA ALA A 69 -3.67 11.05 11.82
C ALA A 69 -4.90 10.12 11.63
N GLY A 70 -6.05 10.51 12.19
CA GLY A 70 -7.29 9.75 12.06
C GLY A 70 -7.77 9.62 10.61
N ASP A 71 -7.61 10.68 9.80
CA ASP A 71 -8.00 10.71 8.39
C ASP A 71 -6.98 9.99 7.49
N HIS A 72 -5.75 9.76 7.98
CA HIS A 72 -4.70 9.08 7.22
C HIS A 72 -4.86 7.56 7.19
N LEU A 73 -5.35 6.94 8.28
CA LEU A 73 -5.54 5.48 8.38
C LEU A 73 -6.99 5.03 8.24
N THR A 74 -7.94 5.96 8.22
CA THR A 74 -9.37 5.65 8.04
C THR A 74 -9.87 6.30 6.76
N GLN A 75 -10.78 5.61 6.08
CA GLN A 75 -11.38 6.10 4.85
C GLN A 75 -12.45 7.16 5.17
N ASN A 76 -12.04 8.30 5.71
CA ASN A 76 -12.91 9.48 5.78
C ASN A 76 -12.88 10.15 4.41
N HIS A 77 -13.88 9.81 3.61
CA HIS A 77 -14.17 10.53 2.38
C HIS A 77 -14.51 11.98 2.76
N LEU A 78 -13.53 12.88 2.73
CA LEU A 78 -13.84 14.29 2.56
C LEU A 78 -14.51 14.39 1.19
N PRO A 79 -15.80 14.78 1.11
CA PRO A 79 -16.44 14.93 -0.18
C PRO A 79 -15.63 15.96 -0.96
N GLU A 80 -15.23 15.60 -2.19
CA GLU A 80 -14.71 16.58 -3.13
C GLU A 80 -15.73 17.72 -3.18
N HIS A 81 -15.30 18.91 -2.78
CA HIS A 81 -16.10 20.10 -2.99
C HIS A 81 -16.39 20.17 -4.48
N THR A 82 -17.66 19.95 -4.83
CA THR A 82 -18.24 20.47 -6.04
C THR A 82 -18.08 21.99 -5.99
N GLN A 83 -16.94 22.50 -6.43
CA GLN A 83 -16.85 23.88 -6.86
C GLN A 83 -17.39 23.91 -8.28
N SER A 84 -18.71 24.09 -8.33
CA SER A 84 -19.36 24.68 -9.48
C SER A 84 -18.76 26.08 -9.69
N SER A 85 -18.08 26.28 -10.81
CA SER A 85 -18.08 27.51 -11.63
C SER A 85 -17.47 27.19 -12.99
#